data_AF-A0A8S1R6B1-F1
#
_entry.id   AF-A0A8S1R6B1-F1
#
_cell.length_a   1.000
_cell.length_b   1.000
_cell.length_c   1.000
_cell.angle_alpha   90.00
_cell.angle_beta   90.00
_cell.angle_gamma   90.00
#
_symmetry.space_group_name_H-M   'P 1'
#
loop_
_entity.id
_entity.type
_entity.pdbx_description
1 polymer ?
#
loop_
_entity_poly.entity_id
_entity_poly.type
_entity_poly.pdbx_seq_one_letter_code
_entity_poly.pdbx_strand_id
1 'polypeptide(L)'
;MSVTQSFEESFTIINKNNENCDTPIISQRRINWKIEMRKKVLTKLPIKKPAPRLCNSTKSKNIPKNISKVITQQILKGYYNQLISCHPNSFYSFIKKNKNIQNLETLIKLMKPHKNKEINSLHQCFRNICWYFVKKQYVSYVFNSKIKDPQWHLQFRNALMKICREI
;
A
#
# COMPACT_ATOMS: atom_id res chain seq x y z
N MET A 1 -49.07 29.69 38.06
CA MET A 1 -48.55 29.32 39.38
C MET A 1 -49.41 28.19 39.91
N SER A 2 -48.86 26.98 40.03
CA SER A 2 -49.32 25.93 40.95
C SER A 2 -48.14 24.99 41.20
N VAL A 3 -47.88 24.74 42.47
CA VAL A 3 -46.76 24.06 43.11
C VAL A 3 -47.23 22.67 43.55
N THR A 4 -46.26 21.84 43.98
CA THR A 4 -46.32 20.61 44.82
C THR A 4 -46.28 19.29 44.05
N GLN A 5 -45.57 18.22 44.47
CA GLN A 5 -44.58 17.93 45.53
C GLN A 5 -44.05 16.51 45.20
N SER A 6 -42.74 16.29 45.10
CA SER A 6 -41.88 15.48 46.00
C SER A 6 -42.44 14.14 46.50
N PHE A 7 -41.67 13.06 46.38
CA PHE A 7 -41.36 12.16 47.51
C PHE A 7 -40.16 11.24 47.17
N GLU A 8 -39.05 11.44 47.88
CA GLU A 8 -37.99 10.45 48.12
C GLU A 8 -38.54 9.40 49.10
N GLU A 9 -38.06 8.15 49.06
CA GLU A 9 -37.63 7.47 50.29
C GLU A 9 -36.97 6.13 50.00
N SER A 10 -35.69 6.08 50.36
CA SER A 10 -34.88 4.91 50.61
C SER A 10 -35.20 4.32 51.98
N PHE A 11 -35.34 3.00 52.11
CA PHE A 11 -35.18 2.31 53.39
C PHE A 11 -34.53 0.94 53.23
N THR A 12 -33.34 0.82 53.80
CA THR A 12 -32.66 -0.41 54.19
C THR A 12 -33.28 -1.00 55.44
N ILE A 13 -33.49 -2.33 55.48
CA ILE A 13 -33.66 -3.08 56.74
C ILE A 13 -32.84 -4.38 56.65
N ILE A 14 -32.02 -4.59 57.68
CA ILE A 14 -31.18 -5.76 58.00
C ILE A 14 -31.93 -6.64 59.01
N ASN A 15 -31.88 -7.97 58.85
CA ASN A 15 -31.88 -9.01 59.91
C ASN A 15 -32.19 -10.38 59.25
N LYS A 16 -31.76 -11.56 59.68
CA LYS A 16 -30.79 -12.11 60.66
C LYS A 16 -30.88 -13.64 60.50
N ASN A 17 -29.93 -14.38 61.09
CA ASN A 17 -29.93 -15.85 61.34
C ASN A 17 -29.37 -16.71 60.19
N ASN A 18 -28.77 -17.88 60.41
CA ASN A 18 -27.83 -18.42 61.40
C ASN A 18 -27.44 -19.80 60.83
N GLU A 19 -26.19 -20.21 61.01
CA GLU A 19 -25.71 -21.60 61.10
C GLU A 19 -25.54 -22.51 59.87
N ASN A 20 -24.43 -23.26 59.97
CA ASN A 20 -23.76 -24.19 59.05
C ASN A 20 -24.61 -25.36 58.55
N CYS A 21 -24.26 -25.87 57.35
CA CYS A 21 -24.24 -27.30 57.01
C CYS A 21 -23.37 -27.53 55.76
N ASP A 22 -22.27 -28.27 55.89
CA ASP A 22 -21.45 -28.83 54.80
C ASP A 22 -22.27 -29.85 54.00
N THR A 23 -22.35 -29.78 52.66
CA THR A 23 -21.60 -30.61 51.68
C THR A 23 -22.01 -30.27 50.23
N PRO A 24 -21.22 -30.68 49.21
CA PRO A 24 -21.05 -29.96 47.94
C PRO A 24 -21.83 -30.58 46.76
N ILE A 25 -22.34 -29.77 45.83
CA ILE A 25 -22.64 -30.20 44.45
C ILE A 25 -22.33 -29.07 43.46
N ILE A 26 -21.25 -29.30 42.70
CA ILE A 26 -21.06 -29.02 41.27
C ILE A 26 -22.15 -28.13 40.62
N SER A 27 -21.81 -26.88 40.31
CA SER A 27 -22.44 -26.20 39.17
C SER A 27 -21.34 -25.64 38.27
N GLN A 28 -21.00 -26.42 37.27
CA GLN A 28 -20.18 -26.03 36.13
C GLN A 28 -20.71 -24.71 35.56
N ARG A 29 -19.94 -23.62 35.68
CA ARG A 29 -20.14 -22.44 34.85
C ARG A 29 -19.99 -22.88 33.40
N ARG A 30 -21.10 -23.16 32.72
CA ARG A 30 -21.14 -23.30 31.26
C ARG A 30 -20.78 -21.94 30.67
N ILE A 31 -19.49 -21.74 30.45
CA ILE A 31 -19.00 -20.62 29.64
C ILE A 31 -19.65 -20.80 28.27
N ASN A 32 -20.54 -19.85 27.92
CA ASN A 32 -21.24 -19.88 26.66
C ASN A 32 -20.21 -19.79 25.53
N TRP A 33 -20.04 -20.87 24.78
CA TRP A 33 -19.09 -20.97 23.68
C TRP A 33 -19.23 -19.82 22.67
N LYS A 34 -20.43 -19.21 22.54
CA LYS A 34 -20.64 -18.02 21.70
C LYS A 34 -19.87 -16.80 22.22
N ILE A 35 -19.75 -16.64 23.54
CA ILE A 35 -18.99 -15.54 24.17
C ILE A 35 -17.48 -15.78 23.98
N GLU A 36 -17.02 -17.02 24.18
CA GLU A 36 -15.64 -17.44 23.93
C GLU A 36 -15.22 -17.18 22.48
N MET A 37 -16.08 -17.55 21.53
CA MET A 37 -15.84 -17.33 20.10
C MET A 37 -15.83 -15.84 19.72
N ARG A 38 -16.71 -15.02 20.31
CA ARG A 38 -16.73 -13.56 20.08
C ARG A 38 -15.44 -12.89 20.57
N LYS A 39 -14.90 -13.31 21.71
CA LYS A 39 -13.59 -12.83 22.22
C LYS A 39 -12.44 -13.20 21.28
N LYS A 40 -12.43 -14.43 20.73
CA LYS A 40 -11.41 -14.87 19.75
C LYS A 40 -11.51 -14.16 18.39
N VAL A 41 -12.68 -13.64 18.02
CA VAL A 41 -12.85 -12.82 16.79
C VAL A 41 -12.35 -11.39 17.02
N LEU A 42 -12.52 -10.83 18.22
CA LEU A 42 -12.03 -9.49 18.60
C LEU A 42 -10.51 -9.42 18.74
N THR A 43 -9.83 -10.52 19.09
CA THR A 43 -8.35 -10.56 19.21
C THR A 43 -7.62 -10.87 17.91
N LYS A 44 -8.34 -11.12 16.81
CA LYS A 44 -7.70 -11.17 15.49
C LYS A 44 -7.35 -9.75 15.09
N LEU A 45 -6.07 -9.39 15.26
CA LEU A 45 -5.50 -8.22 14.61
C LEU A 45 -6.00 -8.20 13.16
N PRO A 46 -6.52 -7.07 12.66
CA PRO A 46 -7.00 -6.99 11.28
C PRO A 46 -5.89 -7.52 10.39
N ILE A 47 -6.17 -8.62 9.68
CA ILE A 47 -5.23 -9.18 8.72
C ILE A 47 -4.96 -8.03 7.76
N LYS A 48 -3.78 -7.41 7.90
CA LYS A 48 -3.29 -6.43 6.94
C LYS A 48 -3.12 -7.21 5.66
N LYS A 49 -4.18 -7.26 4.84
CA LYS A 49 -4.07 -7.79 3.49
C LYS A 49 -2.90 -7.03 2.87
N PRO A 50 -1.83 -7.72 2.43
CA PRO A 50 -0.73 -7.03 1.78
C PRO A 50 -1.35 -6.24 0.64
N ALA A 51 -0.98 -4.96 0.52
CA ALA A 51 -1.46 -4.12 -0.57
C ALA A 51 -1.32 -4.92 -1.87
N PRO A 52 -2.37 -4.99 -2.71
CA PRO A 52 -2.35 -5.83 -3.89
C PRO A 52 -1.08 -5.51 -4.68
N ARG A 53 -0.23 -6.53 -4.90
CA ARG A 53 0.96 -6.35 -5.73
C ARG A 53 0.48 -5.87 -7.09
N LEU A 54 1.04 -4.75 -7.55
CA LEU A 54 0.68 -4.08 -8.80
C LEU A 54 0.59 -5.01 -10.03
N CYS A 55 1.27 -6.16 -9.98
CA CYS A 55 1.35 -7.14 -11.04
C CYS A 55 0.04 -7.87 -11.39
N ASN A 56 -0.99 -7.86 -10.52
CA ASN A 56 -2.16 -8.73 -10.68
C ASN A 56 -3.48 -8.03 -11.06
N SER A 57 -3.48 -6.69 -11.26
CA SER A 57 -4.70 -5.96 -11.63
C SER A 57 -4.97 -6.02 -13.14
N THR A 58 -6.06 -6.69 -13.53
CA THR A 58 -6.56 -6.75 -14.93
C THR A 58 -6.88 -5.38 -15.52
N LYS A 59 -7.24 -4.40 -14.68
CA LYS A 59 -7.59 -3.03 -15.10
C LYS A 59 -6.36 -2.15 -15.38
N SER A 60 -5.16 -2.59 -15.00
CA SER A 60 -3.90 -1.82 -15.05
C SER A 60 -2.85 -2.38 -16.01
N LYS A 61 -3.18 -3.40 -16.82
CA LYS A 61 -2.20 -4.13 -17.65
C LYS A 61 -1.36 -3.23 -18.57
N ASN A 62 -1.93 -2.12 -19.04
CA ASN A 62 -1.26 -1.23 -20.01
C ASN A 62 -0.52 -0.04 -19.37
N ILE A 63 -0.73 0.23 -18.08
CA ILE A 63 -0.13 1.38 -17.39
C ILE A 63 1.41 1.32 -17.46
N PRO A 64 2.07 0.21 -17.08
CA PRO A 64 3.54 0.11 -17.12
C PRO A 64 4.10 0.28 -18.54
N LYS A 65 3.43 -0.31 -19.53
CA LYS A 65 3.82 -0.23 -20.95
C LYS A 65 3.79 1.21 -21.44
N ASN A 66 2.70 1.93 -21.16
CA ASN A 66 2.52 3.30 -21.61
C ASN A 66 3.55 4.25 -20.97
N ILE A 67 3.76 4.11 -19.65
CA ILE A 67 4.75 4.93 -18.93
C ILE A 67 6.16 4.65 -19.45
N SER A 68 6.51 3.39 -19.61
CA SER A 68 7.85 3.02 -20.09
C SER A 68 8.10 3.53 -21.51
N LYS A 69 7.07 3.48 -22.38
CA LYS A 69 7.13 4.08 -23.72
C LYS A 69 7.37 5.58 -23.66
N VAL A 70 6.67 6.29 -22.77
CA VAL A 70 6.83 7.75 -22.63
C VAL A 70 8.21 8.12 -22.12
N ILE A 71 8.69 7.44 -21.07
CA ILE A 71 10.03 7.66 -20.51
C ILE A 71 11.10 7.40 -21.56
N THR A 72 11.07 6.24 -22.23
CA THR A 72 12.06 5.90 -23.27
C THR A 72 12.03 6.87 -24.44
N GLN A 73 10.85 7.26 -24.91
CA GLN A 73 10.71 8.26 -25.97
C GLN A 73 11.26 9.62 -25.55
N GLN A 74 11.02 10.04 -24.31
CA GLN A 74 11.55 11.30 -23.80
C GLN A 74 13.07 11.28 -23.64
N ILE A 75 13.65 10.16 -23.21
CA ILE A 75 15.11 9.96 -23.16
C ILE A 75 15.70 10.09 -24.57
N LEU A 76 15.12 9.39 -25.55
CA LEU A 76 15.63 9.42 -26.93
C LEU A 76 15.49 10.79 -27.61
N LYS A 77 14.54 11.62 -27.15
CA LYS A 77 14.39 13.03 -27.59
C LYS A 77 15.32 13.99 -26.86
N GLY A 78 16.07 13.52 -25.86
CA GLY A 78 17.06 14.31 -25.14
C GLY A 78 16.52 15.16 -23.97
N TYR A 79 15.26 14.99 -23.56
CA TYR A 79 14.68 15.76 -22.46
C TYR A 79 15.37 15.54 -21.11
N TYR A 80 16.15 14.45 -20.99
CA TYR A 80 16.83 14.05 -19.77
C TYR A 80 18.35 14.11 -19.85
N ASN A 81 18.93 14.77 -20.86
CA ASN A 81 20.38 14.82 -21.06
C ASN A 81 21.13 15.28 -19.79
N GLN A 82 20.56 16.25 -19.07
CA GLN A 82 21.12 16.78 -17.82
C GLN A 82 21.14 15.77 -16.67
N LEU A 83 20.32 14.72 -16.73
CA LEU A 83 20.25 13.67 -15.71
C LEU A 83 21.14 12.46 -16.04
N ILE A 84 21.75 12.42 -17.23
CA ILE A 84 22.61 11.32 -17.66
C ILE A 84 23.99 11.49 -17.04
N SER A 85 24.24 10.78 -15.95
CA SER A 85 25.51 10.82 -15.22
C SER A 85 26.54 9.76 -15.68
N CYS A 86 26.18 8.95 -16.68
CA CYS A 86 27.03 7.88 -17.23
C CYS A 86 27.40 8.16 -18.68
N HIS A 87 28.21 7.29 -19.30
CA HIS A 87 28.64 7.49 -20.68
C HIS A 87 27.43 7.54 -21.65
N PRO A 88 27.16 8.68 -22.33
CA PRO A 88 25.90 8.89 -23.04
C PRO A 88 25.63 7.86 -24.13
N ASN A 89 26.64 7.53 -24.94
CA ASN A 89 26.48 6.56 -26.04
C ASN A 89 26.10 5.17 -25.53
N SER A 90 26.69 4.76 -24.40
CA SER A 90 26.43 3.47 -23.76
C SER A 90 25.02 3.45 -23.18
N PHE A 91 24.59 4.56 -22.59
CA PHE A 91 23.24 4.73 -22.07
C PHE A 91 22.19 4.70 -23.19
N TYR A 92 22.38 5.44 -24.28
CA TYR A 92 21.45 5.40 -25.42
C TYR A 92 21.37 4.02 -26.06
N SER A 93 22.49 3.31 -26.16
CA SER A 93 22.50 1.91 -26.62
C SER A 93 21.69 1.01 -25.68
N PHE A 94 21.86 1.17 -24.36
CA PHE A 94 21.08 0.47 -23.35
C PHE A 94 19.57 0.75 -23.46
N ILE A 95 19.18 2.01 -23.67
CA ILE A 95 17.77 2.39 -23.84
C ILE A 95 17.20 1.84 -25.14
N LYS A 96 17.96 1.86 -26.24
CA LYS A 96 17.53 1.27 -27.51
C LYS A 96 17.30 -0.24 -27.40
N LYS A 97 18.16 -0.96 -26.68
CA LYS A 97 17.99 -2.40 -26.39
C LYS A 97 16.75 -2.66 -25.53
N ASN A 98 16.47 -1.78 -24.57
CA ASN A 98 15.36 -1.90 -23.63
C ASN A 98 14.14 -1.03 -23.99
N LYS A 99 13.93 -0.69 -25.28
CA LYS A 99 12.83 0.19 -25.70
C LYS A 99 11.44 -0.42 -25.50
N ASN A 100 11.35 -1.74 -25.49
CA ASN A 100 10.10 -2.51 -25.50
C ASN A 100 9.73 -3.05 -24.11
N ILE A 101 9.67 -2.19 -23.10
CA ILE A 101 9.24 -2.58 -21.75
C ILE A 101 7.72 -2.75 -21.76
N GLN A 102 7.26 -4.00 -21.66
CA GLN A 102 5.83 -4.33 -21.79
C GLN A 102 5.10 -4.45 -20.46
N ASN A 103 5.82 -4.74 -19.37
CA ASN A 103 5.22 -5.03 -18.07
C ASN A 103 5.97 -4.36 -16.93
N LEU A 104 5.33 -4.30 -15.76
CA LEU A 104 5.94 -3.69 -14.57
C LEU A 104 7.18 -4.45 -14.10
N GLU A 105 7.19 -5.78 -14.22
CA GLU A 105 8.30 -6.60 -13.74
C GLU A 105 9.60 -6.27 -14.49
N THR A 106 9.54 -6.11 -15.80
CA THR A 106 10.69 -5.70 -16.64
C THR A 106 11.13 -4.28 -16.30
N LEU A 107 10.20 -3.35 -16.08
CA LEU A 107 10.54 -2.01 -15.61
C LEU A 107 11.29 -2.04 -14.26
N ILE A 108 10.76 -2.79 -13.29
CA ILE A 108 11.38 -2.94 -11.96
C ILE A 108 12.75 -3.61 -12.08
N LYS A 109 12.91 -4.63 -12.94
CA LYS A 109 14.21 -5.28 -13.18
C LYS A 109 15.27 -4.29 -13.67
N LEU A 110 14.90 -3.37 -14.57
CA LEU A 110 15.81 -2.33 -15.05
C LEU A 110 16.11 -1.26 -14.01
N MET A 111 15.21 -1.05 -13.06
CA MET A 111 15.43 -0.13 -11.94
C MET A 111 16.21 -0.77 -10.79
N LYS A 112 16.36 -2.09 -10.74
CA LYS A 112 17.13 -2.79 -9.70
C LYS A 112 18.64 -2.67 -9.94
N PRO A 113 19.45 -2.66 -8.86
CA PRO A 113 20.90 -2.71 -8.97
C PRO A 113 21.36 -3.97 -9.71
N HIS A 114 22.44 -3.83 -10.48
CA HIS A 114 23.07 -4.94 -11.20
C HIS A 114 24.42 -5.27 -10.58
N LYS A 115 24.84 -6.55 -10.64
CA LYS A 115 26.12 -6.99 -10.03
C LYS A 115 27.34 -6.40 -10.73
N ASN A 116 27.30 -6.32 -12.06
CA ASN A 116 28.34 -5.68 -12.86
C ASN A 116 28.27 -4.14 -12.71
N LYS A 117 29.38 -3.51 -12.30
CA LYS A 117 29.49 -2.06 -12.04
C LYS A 117 29.15 -1.19 -13.25
N GLU A 118 29.59 -1.57 -14.45
CA GLU A 118 29.33 -0.80 -15.67
C GLU A 118 27.83 -0.80 -15.99
N ILE A 119 27.21 -1.98 -15.97
CA ILE A 119 25.77 -2.14 -16.18
C ILE A 119 24.99 -1.44 -15.06
N ASN A 120 25.48 -1.51 -13.82
CA ASN A 120 24.84 -0.86 -12.69
C ASN A 120 24.81 0.67 -12.85
N SER A 121 25.83 1.28 -13.44
CA SER A 121 25.83 2.73 -13.74
C SER A 121 24.71 3.11 -14.71
N LEU A 122 24.43 2.26 -15.71
CA LEU A 122 23.35 2.46 -16.68
C LEU A 122 21.98 2.28 -16.01
N HIS A 123 21.83 1.26 -15.17
CA HIS A 123 20.61 1.01 -14.38
C HIS A 123 20.34 2.15 -13.39
N GLN A 124 21.38 2.67 -12.74
CA GLN A 124 21.27 3.81 -11.82
C GLN A 124 20.83 5.08 -12.55
N CYS A 125 21.42 5.37 -13.71
CA CYS A 125 21.01 6.49 -14.55
C CYS A 125 19.53 6.36 -14.97
N PHE A 126 19.12 5.18 -15.44
CA PHE A 126 17.73 4.91 -15.80
C PHE A 126 16.78 5.07 -14.60
N ARG A 127 17.16 4.55 -13.42
CA ARG A 127 16.40 4.69 -12.17
C ARG A 127 16.22 6.16 -11.79
N ASN A 128 17.27 6.97 -11.90
CA ASN A 128 17.20 8.41 -11.59
C ASN A 128 16.22 9.15 -12.51
N ILE A 129 16.23 8.84 -13.81
CA ILE A 129 15.30 9.41 -14.78
C ILE A 129 13.87 8.97 -14.49
N CYS A 130 13.65 7.67 -14.25
CA CYS A 130 12.34 7.14 -13.86
C CYS A 130 11.82 7.83 -12.60
N TRP A 131 12.65 8.00 -11.58
CA TRP A 131 12.29 8.72 -10.36
C TRP A 131 11.89 10.17 -10.64
N TYR A 132 12.69 10.89 -11.45
CA TYR A 132 12.39 12.26 -11.84
C TYR A 132 11.04 12.35 -12.56
N PHE A 133 10.79 11.50 -13.55
CA PHE A 133 9.52 11.45 -14.28
C PHE A 133 8.35 11.19 -13.34
N VAL A 134 8.43 10.15 -12.51
CA VAL A 134 7.36 9.77 -11.56
C VAL A 134 7.08 10.91 -10.57
N LYS A 135 8.11 11.60 -10.09
CA LYS A 135 7.99 12.70 -9.14
C LYS A 135 7.41 13.96 -9.76
N LYS A 136 7.89 14.39 -10.93
CA LYS A 136 7.62 15.72 -11.52
C LYS A 136 6.61 15.72 -12.66
N GLN A 137 6.66 14.75 -13.56
CA GLN A 137 5.91 14.80 -14.83
C GLN A 137 4.70 13.88 -14.87
N TYR A 138 4.71 12.81 -14.07
CA TYR A 138 3.70 11.75 -14.15
C TYR A 138 2.27 12.25 -13.94
N VAL A 139 2.05 13.15 -12.98
CA VAL A 139 0.71 13.67 -12.67
C VAL A 139 0.17 14.43 -13.88
N SER A 140 0.94 15.39 -14.40
CA SER A 140 0.59 16.14 -15.60
C SER A 140 0.38 15.22 -16.80
N TYR A 141 1.23 14.20 -16.97
CA TYR A 141 1.05 13.18 -18.01
C TYR A 141 -0.31 12.49 -17.90
N VAL A 142 -0.75 12.08 -16.70
CA VAL A 142 -2.02 11.37 -16.52
C VAL A 142 -3.21 12.25 -16.93
N PHE A 143 -3.24 13.49 -16.45
CA PHE A 143 -4.35 14.40 -16.73
C PHE A 143 -4.36 14.90 -18.18
N ASN A 144 -3.19 15.08 -18.80
CA ASN A 144 -3.10 15.49 -20.21
C ASN A 144 -3.40 14.34 -21.19
N SER A 145 -3.26 13.09 -20.77
CA SER A 145 -3.45 11.92 -21.64
C SER A 145 -4.90 11.47 -21.81
N LYS A 146 -5.89 12.23 -21.32
CA LYS A 146 -7.33 11.91 -21.38
C LYS A 146 -7.65 10.46 -20.95
N ILE A 147 -6.97 9.99 -19.91
CA ILE A 147 -7.16 8.63 -19.38
C ILE A 147 -8.56 8.54 -18.74
N LYS A 148 -9.33 7.50 -19.10
CA LYS A 148 -10.70 7.28 -18.60
C LYS A 148 -10.77 7.13 -17.07
N ASP A 149 -9.78 6.48 -16.46
CA ASP A 149 -9.72 6.27 -15.00
C ASP A 149 -8.32 6.67 -14.47
N PRO A 150 -8.13 7.96 -14.11
CA PRO A 150 -6.85 8.46 -13.63
C PRO A 150 -6.49 7.94 -12.24
N GLN A 151 -7.47 7.45 -11.45
CA GLN A 151 -7.25 7.04 -10.07
C GLN A 151 -6.29 5.85 -9.98
N TRP A 152 -6.43 4.87 -10.88
CA TRP A 152 -5.50 3.73 -10.93
C TRP A 152 -4.09 4.16 -11.32
N HIS A 153 -3.94 5.15 -12.20
CA HIS A 153 -2.63 5.69 -12.55
C HIS A 153 -1.95 6.37 -11.36
N LEU A 154 -2.71 7.06 -10.50
CA LEU A 154 -2.19 7.69 -9.29
C LEU A 154 -1.80 6.65 -8.22
N GLN A 155 -2.61 5.60 -8.06
CA GLN A 155 -2.25 4.47 -7.19
C GLN A 155 -0.97 3.77 -7.68
N PHE A 156 -0.86 3.56 -9.00
CA PHE A 156 0.34 3.03 -9.64
C PHE A 156 1.56 3.91 -9.38
N ARG A 157 1.42 5.23 -9.55
CA ARG A 157 2.47 6.21 -9.24
C ARG A 157 2.94 6.07 -7.80
N ASN A 158 2.03 6.02 -6.84
CA ASN A 158 2.37 5.93 -5.42
C ASN A 158 3.12 4.64 -5.08
N ALA A 159 2.73 3.53 -5.69
CA ALA A 159 3.43 2.27 -5.51
C ALA A 159 4.81 2.26 -6.20
N LEU A 160 4.96 2.85 -7.40
CA LEU A 160 6.28 3.09 -7.99
C LEU A 160 7.16 3.99 -7.12
N MET A 161 6.60 5.08 -6.56
CA MET A 161 7.34 5.99 -5.69
C MET A 161 7.90 5.31 -4.45
N LYS A 162 7.20 4.31 -3.90
CA LYS A 162 7.70 3.49 -2.78
C LYS A 162 8.88 2.63 -3.23
N ILE A 163 8.73 1.93 -4.35
CA ILE A 163 9.78 1.07 -4.92
C ILE A 163 11.05 1.89 -5.21
N CYS A 164 10.91 3.08 -5.80
CA CYS A 164 12.05 3.95 -6.09
C CYS A 164 12.74 4.52 -4.85
N ARG A 165 12.08 4.54 -3.69
CA ARG A 165 12.69 4.99 -2.42
C ARG A 165 13.41 3.86 -1.69
N GLU A 166 12.96 2.62 -1.88
CA GLU A 166 13.52 1.43 -1.24
C GLU A 166 14.74 0.86 -1.97
N ILE A 167 14.97 1.27 -3.23
CA ILE A 167 16.12 0.89 -4.08
C ILE A 167 17.19 1.99 -4.04
#